data_AF-A0A1L6I9X5-F1
#
_entry.id   AF-A0A1L6I9X5-F1
#
_cell.length_a   1.000
_cell.length_b   1.000
_cell.length_c   1.000
_cell.angle_alpha   90.00
_cell.angle_beta   90.00
_cell.angle_gamma   90.00
#
_symmetry.space_group_name_H-M   'P 1'
#
loop_
_entity.id
_entity.type
_entity.pdbx_description
1 polymer ?
#
loop_
_entity_poly.entity_id
_entity_poly.type
_entity_poly.pdbx_seq_one_letter_code
_entity_poly.pdbx_strand_id
1 'polypeptide(L)' 'MLTIFRRRPTGITRDRVLELKHEALCARTARRQRDAKAALSRQGVAPRTPISTGYVPEEISRVFTYTNVGGVR' A
#
# COMPACT_ATOMS: atom_id res chain seq x y z
N MET A 1 11.61 -38.74 -30.95
CA MET A 1 10.50 -38.89 -29.98
C MET A 1 10.98 -38.35 -28.64
N LEU A 2 10.67 -37.09 -28.32
CA LEU A 2 10.95 -36.47 -27.02
C LEU A 2 9.87 -35.40 -26.79
N THR A 3 8.82 -35.78 -26.06
CA THR A 3 7.72 -34.91 -25.65
C THR A 3 8.21 -34.02 -24.50
N ILE A 4 8.51 -32.77 -24.83
CA ILE A 4 8.78 -31.72 -23.86
C ILE A 4 7.48 -31.46 -23.07
N PHE A 5 7.42 -31.98 -21.85
CA PHE A 5 6.43 -31.59 -20.84
C PHE A 5 6.63 -30.10 -20.53
N ARG A 6 5.94 -29.21 -21.26
CA ARG A 6 5.77 -27.82 -20.86
C ARG A 6 4.93 -27.81 -19.58
N ARG A 7 5.59 -27.83 -18.41
CA ARG A 7 4.95 -27.42 -17.15
C ARG A 7 4.50 -25.96 -17.33
N ARG A 8 3.21 -25.72 -17.58
CA ARG A 8 2.61 -24.41 -17.33
C ARG A 8 2.72 -24.17 -15.82
N PRO A 9 3.34 -23.07 -15.34
CA PRO A 9 3.26 -22.73 -13.94
C PRO A 9 1.78 -22.48 -13.62
N THR A 10 1.27 -23.29 -12.70
CA THR A 10 -0.11 -23.32 -12.23
C THR A 10 -0.46 -21.97 -11.61
N GLY A 11 -1.52 -21.36 -12.17
CA GLY A 11 -2.35 -20.27 -11.65
C GLY A 11 -1.78 -19.38 -10.55
N ILE A 12 -1.63 -18.09 -10.85
CA ILE A 12 -1.56 -17.05 -9.82
C ILE A 12 -2.75 -17.30 -8.87
N THR A 13 -2.45 -17.56 -7.59
CA THR A 13 -3.49 -17.77 -6.57
C THR A 13 -4.32 -16.50 -6.44
N ARG A 14 -5.60 -16.64 -6.06
CA ARG A 14 -6.49 -15.50 -5.86
C ARG A 14 -5.87 -14.44 -4.94
N ASP A 15 -5.16 -14.88 -3.91
CA ASP A 15 -4.47 -14.01 -2.94
C ASP A 15 -3.36 -13.20 -3.59
N ARG A 16 -2.56 -13.82 -4.46
CA ARG A 16 -1.50 -13.11 -5.19
C ARG A 16 -2.06 -12.07 -6.16
N VAL A 17 -3.24 -12.32 -6.75
CA VAL A 17 -3.93 -11.28 -7.54
C VAL A 17 -4.36 -10.09 -6.68
N LEU A 18 -4.82 -10.35 -5.45
CA LEU A 18 -5.23 -9.27 -4.53
C LEU A 18 -4.03 -8.44 -4.07
N GLU A 19 -2.91 -9.08 -3.74
CA GLU A 19 -1.65 -8.39 -3.42
C GLU A 19 -1.20 -7.49 -4.57
N LEU A 20 -1.16 -8.01 -5.80
CA LEU A 20 -0.74 -7.23 -6.97
C LEU A 20 -1.68 -6.05 -7.26
N LYS A 21 -2.99 -6.23 -7.06
CA LYS A 21 -3.97 -5.13 -7.17
C LYS A 21 -3.73 -4.06 -6.10
N HIS A 22 -3.43 -4.48 -4.88
CA HIS A 22 -3.10 -3.58 -3.78
C HIS A 22 -1.80 -2.81 -4.06
N GLU A 23 -0.73 -3.48 -4.48
CA GLU A 23 0.54 -2.87 -4.89
C GLU A 23 0.31 -1.82 -6.01
N ALA A 24 -0.46 -2.18 -7.04
CA ALA A 24 -0.79 -1.28 -8.14
C ALA A 24 -1.63 -0.06 -7.70
N LEU A 25 -2.53 -0.24 -6.73
CA LEU A 25 -3.31 0.84 -6.14
C LEU A 25 -2.37 1.83 -5.41
N CYS A 26 -1.53 1.32 -4.52
CA CYS A 26 -0.55 2.10 -3.77
C CYS A 26 0.38 2.90 -4.70
N ALA A 27 0.92 2.24 -5.73
CA ALA A 27 1.79 2.88 -6.71
C ALA A 27 1.11 4.03 -7.48
N ARG A 28 -0.17 3.85 -7.85
CA ARG A 28 -0.95 4.87 -8.56
C ARG A 28 -1.25 6.07 -7.68
N THR A 29 -1.65 5.83 -6.44
CA THR A 29 -1.91 6.89 -5.46
C THR A 29 -0.64 7.68 -5.17
N ALA A 30 0.50 7.00 -4.99
CA ALA A 30 1.79 7.64 -4.77
C ALA A 30 2.23 8.52 -5.96
N ARG A 31 1.95 8.12 -7.21
CA ARG A 31 2.18 8.96 -8.39
C ARG A 31 1.32 10.22 -8.36
N ARG A 32 0.00 10.06 -8.20
CA ARG A 32 -0.95 11.19 -8.13
C ARG A 32 -0.60 12.20 -7.04
N GLN A 33 -0.22 11.73 -5.85
CA GLN A 33 0.20 12.61 -4.77
C GLN A 33 1.49 13.37 -5.08
N ARG A 34 2.47 12.73 -5.74
CA ARG A 34 3.70 13.41 -6.18
C ARG A 34 3.40 14.51 -7.19
N ASP A 35 2.56 14.22 -8.18
CA ASP A 35 2.19 15.18 -9.22
C ASP A 35 1.42 16.37 -8.62
N ALA A 36 0.48 16.10 -7.71
CA ALA A 36 -0.27 17.14 -7.00
C ALA A 36 0.63 18.02 -6.12
N LYS A 37 1.55 17.41 -5.36
CA LYS A 37 2.51 18.15 -4.54
C LYS A 37 3.42 19.02 -5.40
N ALA A 38 3.91 18.50 -6.53
CA ALA A 38 4.74 19.25 -7.46
C ALA A 38 3.97 20.44 -8.08
N ALA A 39 2.69 20.26 -8.42
CA ALA A 39 1.85 21.34 -8.93
C ALA A 39 1.66 22.46 -7.88
N LEU A 40 1.41 22.09 -6.61
CA LEU A 40 1.30 23.05 -5.50
C LEU A 40 2.62 23.81 -5.29
N SER A 41 3.76 23.11 -5.31
CA SER A 41 5.07 23.75 -5.17
C SER A 41 5.37 24.75 -6.30
N ARG A 42 4.96 24.46 -7.55
CA ARG A 42 5.08 25.42 -8.67
C ARG A 42 4.23 26.67 -8.48
N GLN A 43 3.11 26.56 -7.75
CA GLN A 43 2.24 27.67 -7.40
C GLN A 43 2.72 28.44 -6.14
N GLY A 44 3.89 28.09 -5.59
CA GLY A 44 4.42 28.68 -4.37
C GLY A 44 3.72 28.23 -3.08
N VAL A 45 2.83 27.24 -3.16
CA VAL A 45 2.11 26.70 -2.00
C VAL A 45 2.90 25.52 -1.42
N ALA A 46 3.32 25.64 -0.16
CA ALA A 46 3.97 24.55 0.56
C ALA A 46 2.94 23.44 0.89
N PRO A 47 3.09 22.21 0.36
CA PRO A 47 2.13 21.13 0.61
C PRO A 47 2.23 20.64 2.06
N ARG A 48 1.13 20.72 2.81
CA ARG A 48 1.02 20.11 4.13
C ARG A 48 0.90 18.59 3.97
N THR A 49 1.82 17.86 4.59
CA THR A 49 1.73 16.40 4.69
C THR A 49 1.27 16.07 6.11
N PRO A 50 0.20 15.27 6.28
CA PRO A 50 -0.23 14.89 7.62
C PRO A 50 0.89 14.12 8.32
N ILE A 51 1.29 14.60 9.49
CA ILE A 51 2.09 13.82 10.44
C ILE A 51 1.10 12.92 11.15
N SER A 52 1.40 11.62 11.22
CA SER A 52 0.53 10.53 11.72
C SER A 52 -0.54 10.97 12.74
N THR A 53 -1.78 10.51 12.54
CA THR A 53 -2.89 10.78 13.47
C THR A 53 -2.88 9.88 14.71
N GLY A 54 -1.91 8.96 14.82
CA GLY A 54 -1.85 7.96 15.90
C GLY A 54 -2.89 6.85 15.79
N TYR A 55 -3.81 6.92 14.81
CA TYR A 55 -4.79 5.89 14.55
C TYR A 55 -4.12 4.61 14.05
N VAL A 56 -4.45 3.50 14.69
CA VAL A 56 -4.04 2.16 14.27
C VAL A 56 -5.28 1.26 14.31
N PRO A 57 -5.58 0.52 13.23
CA PRO A 57 -6.68 -0.45 13.21
C PRO A 57 -6.59 -1.46 14.35
N GLU A 58 -7.74 -1.92 14.85
CA GLU A 58 -7.82 -2.79 16.03
C GLU A 58 -7.12 -4.14 15.80
N GLU A 59 -7.18 -4.66 14.58
CA GLU A 59 -6.51 -5.90 14.19
C GLU A 59 -4.99 -5.81 14.38
N ILE A 60 -4.42 -4.61 14.17
CA ILE A 60 -3.00 -4.35 14.34
C ILE A 60 -2.70 -4.04 15.81
N SER A 61 -3.53 -3.24 16.50
CA SER A 61 -3.28 -2.87 17.89
C SER A 61 -3.28 -4.09 18.82
N ARG A 62 -4.10 -5.10 18.55
CA ARG A 62 -4.12 -6.38 19.30
C ARG A 62 -2.81 -7.16 19.24
N VAL A 63 -1.97 -6.95 18.23
CA VAL A 63 -0.64 -7.58 18.12
C VAL A 63 0.35 -6.96 19.11
N PHE A 64 0.17 -5.69 19.46
CA PHE A 64 1.04 -4.97 20.37
C PHE A 64 0.51 -5.01 21.81
N THR A 65 0.60 -6.18 22.43
CA THR A 65 0.09 -6.43 23.80
C THR A 65 0.84 -5.66 24.90
N TYR A 66 2.11 -5.29 24.67
CA TYR A 66 2.96 -4.62 25.65
C TYR A 66 3.10 -3.11 25.44
N THR A 67 2.36 -2.52 24.48
CA THR A 67 2.49 -1.11 24.14
C THR A 67 1.13 -0.53 23.83
N ASN A 68 0.84 0.66 24.35
CA ASN A 68 -0.40 1.36 24.04
C ASN A 68 -0.37 1.87 22.58
N VAL A 69 -0.84 1.04 21.67
CA VAL A 69 -0.97 1.33 20.23
C VAL A 69 -2.45 1.54 19.90
N GLY A 70 -2.82 2.65 19.23
CA GLY A 70 -4.21 2.88 18.82
C GLY A 70 -4.72 4.32 18.84
N GLY A 71 -3.96 5.27 19.41
CA GLY A 71 -4.39 6.67 19.49
C GLY A 71 -5.58 6.89 20.44
N VAL A 72 -6.02 8.14 20.54
CA VAL A 72 -7.14 8.57 21.41
C VAL A 72 -8.43 7.97 20.88
N ARG A 73 -9.07 7.11 21.68
CA ARG A 73 -10.46 6.68 21.47
C ARG A 73 -11.42 7.76 21.93
#